data_AF-A0A9Q3JZB2-F1
#
_entry.id   AF-A0A9Q3JZB2-F1
#
_cell.length_a   1.000
_cell.length_b   1.000
_cell.length_c   1.000
_cell.angle_alpha   90.00
_cell.angle_beta   90.00
_cell.angle_gamma   90.00
#
_symmetry.space_group_name_H-M   'P 1'
#
loop_
_entity.id
_entity.type
_entity.pdbx_description
1 polymer ?
#
loop_
_entity_poly.entity_id
_entity_poly.type
_entity_poly.pdbx_seq_one_letter_code
_entity_poly.pdbx_strand_id
1 'polypeptide(L)'
;MLEKGWNPRLPYDTLKEELVDIHPTASSSIIILEKERNHENRCMKESFKYEKERWDKSHKPPNFQVGDLVLVSTLNFNNIKGPKKL
;
A
#
# COMPACT_ATOMS: atom_id res chain seq x y z
N MET A 1 -45.42 18.52 17.02
CA MET A 1 -44.82 18.94 15.74
C MET A 1 -44.10 20.26 16.00
N LEU A 2 -42.76 20.26 15.96
CA LEU A 2 -41.97 21.47 16.18
C LEU A 2 -41.50 21.95 14.81
N GLU A 3 -42.05 23.06 14.32
CA GLU A 3 -41.57 23.70 13.09
C GLU A 3 -40.12 24.12 13.30
N LYS A 4 -39.21 23.56 12.50
CA LYS A 4 -37.81 23.96 12.47
C LYS A 4 -37.72 25.35 11.85
N GLY A 5 -37.86 26.37 12.69
CA GLY A 5 -37.60 27.76 12.33
C GLY A 5 -36.17 27.91 11.78
N TRP A 6 -36.05 28.67 10.69
CA TRP A 6 -34.77 28.98 10.06
C TRP A 6 -33.89 29.77 11.03
N ASN A 7 -32.74 29.20 11.42
CA ASN A 7 -31.78 29.85 12.31
C ASN A 7 -30.57 30.35 11.50
N PRO A 8 -30.44 31.66 11.24
CA PRO A 8 -29.34 32.23 10.46
C PRO A 8 -27.96 32.09 11.10
N ARG A 9 -27.87 31.59 12.34
CA ARG A 9 -26.61 31.33 13.04
C ARG A 9 -26.20 29.86 13.04
N LEU A 10 -26.96 28.99 12.38
CA LEU A 10 -26.55 27.61 12.23
C LEU A 10 -25.31 27.60 11.31
N PRO A 11 -24.14 27.10 11.75
CA PRO A 11 -22.97 27.04 10.91
C PRO A 11 -23.20 25.96 9.85
N TYR A 12 -23.81 26.38 8.74
CA TYR A 12 -24.15 25.54 7.60
C TYR A 12 -22.96 24.70 7.13
N ASP A 13 -21.75 25.24 7.27
CA ASP A 13 -20.49 24.59 6.93
C ASP A 13 -20.18 23.37 7.82
N THR A 14 -20.50 23.41 9.12
CA THR A 14 -20.27 22.26 10.03
C THR A 14 -21.19 21.08 9.74
N LEU A 15 -22.40 21.33 9.23
CA LEU A 15 -23.32 20.28 8.80
C LEU A 15 -22.95 19.72 7.43
N LYS A 16 -22.12 20.44 6.66
CA LYS A 16 -21.66 20.04 5.34
C LYS A 16 -20.40 19.19 5.36
N GLU A 17 -19.58 19.24 6.41
CA GLU A 17 -18.36 18.42 6.50
C GLU A 17 -18.65 16.90 6.42
N GLU A 18 -19.80 16.46 6.93
CA GLU A 18 -20.25 15.07 6.83
C GLU A 18 -21.06 14.77 5.56
N LEU A 19 -21.54 15.80 4.85
CA LEU A 19 -22.33 15.61 3.64
C LEU A 19 -21.41 15.45 2.44
N VAL A 20 -21.43 14.27 1.83
CA VAL A 20 -20.85 14.06 0.51
C VAL A 20 -21.65 14.90 -0.48
N ASP A 21 -21.05 15.97 -1.01
CA ASP A 21 -21.62 16.72 -2.12
C ASP A 21 -21.81 15.76 -3.31
N ILE A 22 -23.08 15.46 -3.62
CA ILE A 22 -23.47 14.55 -4.72
C ILE A 22 -23.00 15.10 -6.08
N HIS A 23 -22.76 16.41 -6.14
CA HIS A 23 -22.19 17.09 -7.29
C HIS A 23 -20.75 17.52 -6.98
N PRO A 24 -19.74 16.87 -7.56
CA PRO A 24 -18.35 17.24 -7.31
C PRO A 24 -18.12 18.65 -7.84
N THR A 25 -18.04 19.61 -6.93
CA THR A 25 -17.46 20.92 -7.18
C THR A 25 -15.95 20.73 -7.31
N ALA A 26 -15.24 21.63 -7.99
CA ALA A 26 -13.78 21.52 -8.16
C ALA A 26 -13.05 21.26 -6.83
N SER A 27 -13.47 21.91 -5.74
CA SER A 27 -12.91 21.69 -4.40
C SER A 27 -13.17 20.28 -3.84
N SER A 28 -14.37 19.71 -4.02
CA SER A 28 -14.65 18.36 -3.55
C SER A 28 -13.99 17.28 -4.42
N SER A 29 -13.76 17.56 -5.70
CA SER A 29 -12.98 16.65 -6.57
C SER A 29 -11.52 16.49 -6.11
N ILE A 30 -10.88 17.56 -5.63
CA ILE A 30 -9.51 17.50 -5.11
C ILE A 30 -9.45 16.63 -3.85
N ILE A 31 -10.41 16.82 -2.93
CA ILE A 31 -10.51 16.03 -1.69
C ILE A 31 -10.70 14.54 -2.01
N ILE A 32 -11.56 14.23 -2.98
CA ILE A 32 -11.79 12.84 -3.43
C ILE A 32 -10.49 12.24 -3.98
N LEU A 33 -9.79 12.95 -4.87
CA LEU A 33 -8.53 12.48 -5.46
C LEU A 33 -7.43 12.25 -4.42
N GLU A 34 -7.32 13.13 -3.43
CA GLU A 34 -6.37 12.96 -2.32
C GLU A 34 -6.72 11.73 -1.48
N LYS A 35 -8.01 11.51 -1.20
CA LYS A 35 -8.49 10.34 -0.46
C LYS A 35 -8.23 9.04 -1.22
N GLU A 36 -8.47 9.03 -2.53
CA GLU A 36 -8.17 7.89 -3.40
C GLU A 36 -6.68 7.58 -3.43
N ARG A 37 -5.82 8.60 -3.61
CA ARG A 37 -4.36 8.42 -3.60
C ARG A 37 -3.86 7.86 -2.26
N ASN A 38 -4.41 8.35 -1.15
CA ASN A 38 -4.07 7.85 0.19
C ASN A 38 -4.53 6.39 0.37
N HIS A 39 -5.71 6.06 -0.14
CA HIS A 39 -6.24 4.70 -0.10
C HIS A 39 -5.39 3.73 -0.95
N GLU A 40 -5.05 4.11 -2.18
CA GLU A 40 -4.20 3.33 -3.08
C GLU A 40 -2.84 3.03 -2.44
N ASN A 41 -2.19 4.06 -1.87
CA ASN A 41 -0.93 3.91 -1.16
C ASN A 41 -1.04 2.96 0.04
N ARG A 42 -2.16 2.99 0.77
CA ARG A 42 -2.41 2.07 1.88
C ARG A 42 -2.58 0.63 1.37
N CYS A 43 -3.39 0.42 0.33
CA CYS A 43 -3.61 -0.89 -0.27
C CYS A 43 -2.32 -1.52 -0.78
N MET A 44 -1.45 -0.74 -1.45
CA MET A 44 -0.14 -1.23 -1.89
C MET A 44 0.74 -1.68 -0.70
N LYS A 45 0.80 -0.87 0.36
CA LYS A 45 1.59 -1.21 1.57
C LYS A 45 1.06 -2.46 2.26
N GLU A 46 -0.26 -2.59 2.38
CA GLU A 46 -0.91 -3.75 2.99
C GLU A 46 -0.69 -5.02 2.16
N SER A 47 -0.83 -4.94 0.84
CA SER A 47 -0.58 -6.05 -0.08
C SER A 47 0.87 -6.53 0.01
N PHE A 48 1.84 -5.61 -0.03
CA PHE A 48 3.27 -5.96 0.10
C PHE A 48 3.57 -6.60 1.46
N LYS A 49 3.00 -6.04 2.54
CA LYS A 49 3.17 -6.59 3.90
C LYS A 49 2.58 -8.00 4.00
N TYR A 50 1.40 -8.23 3.46
CA TYR A 50 0.76 -9.54 3.45
C TYR A 50 1.58 -10.58 2.69
N GLU A 51 2.07 -10.23 1.50
CA GLU A 51 2.92 -11.12 0.70
C GLU A 51 4.22 -11.45 1.42
N LYS A 52 4.87 -10.46 2.03
CA LYS A 52 6.08 -10.68 2.83
C LYS A 52 5.82 -11.62 4.01
N GLU A 53 4.77 -11.36 4.80
CA GLU A 53 4.43 -12.23 5.93
C GLU A 53 4.09 -13.66 5.48
N ARG A 54 3.41 -13.81 4.33
CA ARG A 54 3.11 -15.12 3.74
C ARG A 54 4.39 -15.83 3.31
N TRP A 55 5.31 -15.11 2.66
CA TRP A 55 6.60 -15.65 2.26
C TRP A 55 7.40 -16.09 3.49
N ASP A 56 7.57 -15.23 4.49
CA ASP A 56 8.34 -15.53 5.70
C ASP A 56 7.78 -16.74 6.46
N LYS A 57 6.45 -16.94 6.46
CA LYS A 57 5.80 -18.11 7.09
C LYS A 57 5.97 -19.41 6.30
N SER A 58 5.93 -19.34 4.97
CA SER A 58 5.94 -20.53 4.11
C SER A 58 7.33 -20.93 3.64
N HIS A 59 8.27 -19.97 3.61
CA HIS A 59 9.61 -20.18 3.15
C HIS A 59 10.41 -20.95 4.18
N LYS A 60 10.85 -22.16 3.80
CA LYS A 60 11.88 -22.89 4.53
C LYS A 60 13.20 -22.65 3.82
N PRO A 61 14.23 -22.13 4.52
CA PRO A 61 15.53 -21.97 3.89
C PRO A 61 16.02 -23.36 3.43
N PRO A 62 16.55 -23.46 2.20
CA PRO A 62 17.15 -24.71 1.74
C PRO A 62 18.35 -25.05 2.63
N ASN A 63 18.45 -26.32 3.02
CA ASN A 63 19.61 -26.84 3.74
C ASN A 63 20.65 -27.30 2.71
N PHE A 64 21.79 -26.62 2.65
CA PHE A 64 22.90 -26.99 1.76
C PHE A 64 23.98 -27.69 2.57
N GLN A 65 24.43 -28.85 2.12
CA GLN A 65 25.58 -29.54 2.68
C GLN A 65 26.84 -29.30 1.85
N VAL A 66 28.01 -29.49 2.46
CA VAL A 66 29.29 -29.38 1.78
C VAL A 66 29.39 -30.51 0.74
N GLY A 67 29.42 -30.13 -0.54
CA GLY A 67 29.45 -31.07 -1.67
C GLY A 67 28.18 -31.09 -2.52
N ASP A 68 27.10 -30.41 -2.10
CA ASP A 68 25.86 -30.33 -2.88
C ASP A 68 26.03 -29.46 -4.13
N LEU A 69 25.52 -29.94 -5.26
CA LEU A 69 25.47 -29.16 -6.51
C LEU A 69 24.30 -28.17 -6.44
N VAL A 70 24.61 -26.89 -6.26
CA VAL A 70 23.60 -25.83 -6.17
C VAL A 70 23.69 -24.90 -7.38
N LEU A 71 22.54 -24.59 -7.98
CA LEU A 71 22.45 -23.62 -9.05
C LEU A 71 22.44 -22.19 -8.47
N VAL A 72 23.50 -21.44 -8.72
CA VAL A 72 23.60 -20.04 -8.28
C VAL A 72 23.26 -19.12 -9.45
N SER A 73 22.10 -18.46 -9.40
CA SER A 73 21.73 -17.43 -10.38
C SER A 73 22.46 -16.13 -10.01
N THR A 74 23.44 -15.75 -10.83
CA THR A 74 24.31 -14.62 -10.57
C THR A 74 24.12 -13.53 -11.61
N LEU A 75 23.18 -12.61 -11.36
CA LEU A 75 23.07 -11.40 -12.18
C LEU A 75 24.35 -10.51 -12.11
N ASN A 76 25.24 -10.74 -11.13
CA ASN A 76 26.40 -9.89 -10.83
C ASN A 76 27.75 -10.62 -10.60
N PHE A 77 27.96 -11.87 -11.04
CA PHE A 77 29.28 -12.51 -10.96
C PHE A 77 29.99 -12.53 -12.33
N ASN A 78 30.42 -11.35 -12.81
CA ASN A 78 31.28 -11.25 -14.00
C ASN A 78 32.78 -11.48 -13.72
N ASN A 79 33.17 -12.01 -12.55
CA ASN A 79 34.60 -12.22 -12.24
C ASN A 79 34.89 -13.45 -11.35
N ILE A 80 34.28 -14.61 -11.64
CA ILE A 80 34.95 -15.87 -11.26
C ILE A 80 36.00 -16.14 -12.35
N LYS A 81 37.11 -15.39 -12.30
CA LYS A 81 38.31 -15.74 -13.05
C LYS A 81 38.88 -17.03 -12.45
N GLY A 82 38.46 -18.14 -13.04
CA GLY A 82 39.17 -19.40 -13.05
C GLY A 82 38.82 -20.37 -11.91
N PRO A 83 39.03 -21.67 -12.15
CA PRO A 83 38.83 -22.71 -11.15
C PRO A 83 39.91 -22.58 -10.07
N LYS A 84 39.58 -21.95 -8.94
CA LYS A 84 40.32 -22.18 -7.70
C LYS A 84 39.81 -23.49 -7.12
N LYS A 85 40.66 -24.51 -7.18
CA LYS A 85 40.46 -25.77 -6.46
C LYS A 85 40.29 -25.44 -4.96
N LEU A 86 39.17 -25.88 -4.40
CA LEU A 86 39.01 -26.06 -2.96
C LEU A 86 39.92 -27.20 -2.49
#